data_AF-A0A929H3L4-F1
#
_entry.id   AF-A0A929H3L4-F1
#
_cell.length_a   1.000
_cell.length_b   1.000
_cell.length_c   1.000
_cell.angle_alpha   90.00
_cell.angle_beta   90.00
_cell.angle_gamma   90.00
#
_symmetry.space_group_name_H-M   'P 1'
#
loop_
_entity.id
_entity.type
_entity.pdbx_description
1 polymer ?
#
loop_
_entity_poly.entity_id
_entity_poly.type
_entity_poly.pdbx_seq_one_letter_code
_entity_poly.pdbx_strand_id
1 'polypeptide(L)'
;MKTSYSKKRIRTGVVINYFGLAGSVVIWEFCSNSHWSNTMIIAGIVSFILLLSSLILTYFTTRIWQFNHMPVSKLDERELQITSHSLRYAYGIFTVIAVVTFYLYSLAELQVSVILAGGMLYFSHILPASIIAWTVK
;
A
#
# COMPACT_ATOMS: atom_id res chain seq x y z
N MET A 1 9.38 -6.75 -19.55
CA MET A 1 9.74 -6.05 -18.29
C MET A 1 11.04 -6.64 -17.74
N LYS A 2 12.17 -5.92 -17.84
CA LYS A 2 13.45 -6.37 -17.27
C LYS A 2 13.61 -5.81 -15.86
N THR A 3 12.95 -6.41 -14.87
CA THR A 3 13.36 -6.21 -13.48
C THR A 3 14.55 -7.13 -13.21
N SER A 4 15.71 -6.57 -12.87
CA SER A 4 16.92 -7.34 -12.48
C SER A 4 16.70 -8.13 -11.16
N TYR A 5 15.59 -7.85 -10.46
CA TYR A 5 15.29 -8.40 -9.15
C TYR A 5 14.46 -9.68 -9.23
N SER A 6 14.82 -10.66 -8.39
CA SER A 6 14.05 -11.89 -8.21
C SER A 6 12.61 -11.59 -7.82
N LYS A 7 11.65 -12.20 -8.52
CA LYS A 7 10.20 -12.06 -8.25
C LYS A 7 9.86 -12.35 -6.79
N LYS A 8 10.50 -13.36 -6.19
CA LYS A 8 10.28 -13.72 -4.78
C LYS A 8 10.60 -12.54 -3.86
N ARG A 9 11.70 -11.83 -4.12
CA ARG A 9 12.12 -10.65 -3.36
C ARG A 9 11.12 -9.50 -3.47
N ILE A 10 10.66 -9.18 -4.68
CA ILE A 10 9.64 -8.15 -4.89
C ILE A 10 8.37 -8.51 -4.13
N ARG A 11 7.96 -9.78 -4.22
CA ARG A 11 6.73 -10.26 -3.60
C ARG A 11 6.75 -10.16 -2.08
N THR A 12 7.84 -10.62 -1.47
CA THR A 12 8.07 -10.46 -0.04
C THR A 12 8.09 -8.98 0.37
N GLY A 13 8.69 -8.12 -0.44
CA GLY A 13 8.75 -6.67 -0.19
C GLY A 13 7.38 -6.00 -0.07
N VAL A 14 6.42 -6.31 -0.95
CA VAL A 14 5.05 -5.76 -0.86
C VAL A 14 4.32 -6.31 0.35
N VAL A 15 4.49 -7.60 0.67
CA VAL A 15 3.85 -8.18 1.85
C VAL A 15 4.34 -7.47 3.12
N ILE A 16 5.66 -7.25 3.24
CA ILE A 16 6.24 -6.46 4.34
C ILE A 16 5.67 -5.04 4.35
N ASN A 17 5.52 -4.42 3.17
CA ASN A 17 4.98 -3.07 3.05
C ASN A 17 3.52 -2.97 3.52
N TYR A 18 2.67 -3.93 3.15
CA TYR A 18 1.30 -3.98 3.64
C TYR A 18 1.21 -4.24 5.15
N PHE A 19 2.07 -5.10 5.70
CA PHE A 19 2.13 -5.27 7.16
C PHE A 19 2.62 -4.01 7.87
N GLY A 20 3.60 -3.29 7.30
CA GLY A 20 4.04 -2.01 7.81
C GLY A 20 2.92 -0.98 7.80
N LEU A 21 2.19 -0.86 6.69
CA LEU A 21 1.08 0.08 6.53
C LEU A 21 -0.06 -0.24 7.52
N ALA A 22 -0.54 -1.48 7.52
CA ALA A 22 -1.62 -1.91 8.39
C ALA A 22 -1.22 -1.75 9.86
N GLY A 23 0.00 -2.16 10.23
CA GLY A 23 0.53 -1.98 11.58
C GLY A 23 0.58 -0.52 12.00
N SER A 24 1.13 0.36 11.16
CA SER A 24 1.20 1.80 11.46
C SER A 24 -0.18 2.43 11.65
N VAL A 25 -1.15 2.12 10.77
CA VAL A 25 -2.51 2.65 10.88
C VAL A 25 -3.22 2.07 12.12
N VAL A 26 -3.22 0.75 12.30
CA VAL A 26 -3.92 0.10 13.43
C VAL A 26 -3.35 0.53 14.78
N ILE A 27 -2.02 0.57 14.93
CA ILE A 27 -1.39 1.01 16.17
C ILE A 27 -1.75 2.47 16.45
N TRP A 28 -1.69 3.35 15.44
CA TRP A 28 -2.04 4.75 15.62
C TRP A 28 -3.49 4.93 16.06
N GLU A 29 -4.43 4.28 15.37
CA GLU A 29 -5.87 4.37 15.67
C GLU A 29 -6.22 3.76 17.03
N PHE A 30 -5.55 2.67 17.42
CA PHE A 30 -5.75 2.10 18.74
C PHE A 30 -5.21 3.02 19.84
N CYS A 31 -4.03 3.61 19.64
CA CYS A 31 -3.36 4.45 20.63
C CYS A 31 -3.91 5.87 20.70
N SER A 32 -4.54 6.38 19.64
CA SER A 32 -5.24 7.67 19.67
C SER A 32 -6.51 7.61 20.51
N ASN A 33 -7.19 6.47 20.50
CA ASN A 33 -8.38 6.19 21.29
C ASN A 33 -8.05 5.61 22.69
N SER A 34 -6.83 5.11 22.88
CA SER A 34 -6.31 4.59 24.14
C SER A 34 -5.19 5.48 24.69
N HIS A 35 -4.46 5.01 25.71
CA HIS A 35 -3.24 5.68 26.16
C HIS A 35 -2.02 5.05 25.49
N TRP A 36 -1.05 5.88 25.11
CA TRP A 36 0.21 5.41 24.55
C TRP A 36 1.05 4.70 25.61
N SER A 37 1.31 3.41 25.40
CA SER A 37 2.31 2.66 26.17
C SER A 37 3.67 2.70 25.47
N ASN A 38 4.76 2.59 26.21
CA ASN A 38 6.11 2.51 25.64
C ASN A 38 6.23 1.38 24.58
N THR A 39 5.59 0.23 24.84
CA THR A 39 5.56 -0.90 23.89
C THR A 39 4.86 -0.52 22.58
N MET A 40 3.75 0.22 22.65
CA MET A 40 3.02 0.67 21.46
C MET A 40 3.77 1.75 20.68
N ILE A 41 4.47 2.66 21.36
CA ILE A 41 5.34 3.64 20.72
C ILE A 41 6.44 2.92 19.92
N ILE A 42 7.11 1.95 20.55
CA ILE A 42 8.16 1.15 19.89
C ILE A 42 7.59 0.39 18.69
N ALA A 43 6.44 -0.28 18.86
CA ALA A 43 5.78 -1.02 17.79
C ALA A 43 5.41 -0.10 16.62
N GLY A 44 4.86 1.09 16.90
CA GLY A 44 4.50 2.08 15.87
C GLY A 44 5.71 2.56 15.08
N ILE A 45 6.82 2.85 15.76
CA ILE A 45 8.08 3.24 15.12
C ILE A 45 8.61 2.11 14.23
N VAL A 46 8.61 0.86 14.72
CA VAL A 46 9.06 -0.31 13.95
C VAL A 46 8.19 -0.52 12.71
N SER A 47 6.86 -0.47 12.85
CA SER A 47 5.94 -0.58 11.71
C SER A 47 6.18 0.52 10.67
N PHE A 48 6.43 1.75 11.11
CA PHE A 48 6.70 2.87 10.22
C PHE A 48 8.04 2.73 9.49
N ILE A 49 9.09 2.26 10.17
CA ILE A 49 10.39 1.96 9.54
C ILE A 49 10.24 0.83 8.53
N LEU A 50 9.49 -0.22 8.85
CA LEU A 50 9.19 -1.32 7.92
C LEU A 50 8.45 -0.81 6.69
N LEU A 51 7.46 0.06 6.87
CA LEU A 51 6.72 0.71 5.77
C LEU A 51 7.66 1.50 4.85
N LEU A 52 8.49 2.39 5.39
CA LEU A 52 9.40 3.22 4.60
C LEU A 52 10.51 2.43 3.92
N SER A 53 11.16 1.51 4.64
CA SER A 53 12.24 0.70 4.08
C SER A 53 11.73 -0.21 2.96
N SER A 54 10.58 -0.86 3.16
CA SER A 54 9.96 -1.70 2.13
C SER A 54 9.45 -0.86 0.94
N LEU A 55 8.96 0.36 1.15
CA LEU A 55 8.56 1.27 0.08
C LEU A 55 9.74 1.55 -0.86
N ILE A 56 10.88 1.95 -0.29
CA ILE A 56 12.08 2.29 -1.05
C ILE A 56 12.60 1.05 -1.77
N LEU A 57 12.85 -0.04 -1.03
CA LEU A 57 13.47 -1.24 -1.57
C LEU A 57 12.60 -1.99 -2.58
N THR A 58 11.27 -1.92 -2.42
CA THR A 58 10.34 -2.67 -3.27
C THR A 58 9.85 -1.84 -4.43
N TYR A 59 9.38 -0.62 -4.23
CA TYR A 59 8.70 0.13 -5.30
C TYR A 59 9.66 1.08 -6.04
N PHE A 60 10.50 1.80 -5.32
CA PHE A 60 11.45 2.74 -5.94
C PHE A 60 12.61 1.99 -6.62
N THR A 61 13.23 1.03 -5.92
CA THR A 61 14.38 0.31 -6.47
C THR A 61 14.01 -0.58 -7.65
N THR A 62 12.84 -1.22 -7.64
CA THR A 62 12.38 -2.07 -8.76
C THR A 62 11.68 -1.29 -9.86
N ARG A 63 11.37 -0.01 -9.61
CA ARG A 63 10.65 0.91 -10.50
C ARG A 63 9.22 0.47 -10.86
N ILE A 64 8.66 -0.56 -10.20
CA ILE A 64 7.28 -0.99 -10.46
C ILE A 64 6.25 0.12 -10.22
N TRP A 65 6.57 1.05 -9.32
CA TRP A 65 5.75 2.23 -9.04
C TRP A 65 5.60 3.13 -10.26
N GLN A 66 6.59 3.17 -11.16
CA GLN A 66 6.58 4.07 -12.31
C GLN A 66 5.46 3.74 -13.30
N PHE A 67 5.03 2.48 -13.39
CA PHE A 67 3.96 2.09 -14.30
C PHE A 67 2.63 2.78 -14.01
N ASN A 68 2.38 3.17 -12.75
CA ASN A 68 1.17 3.90 -12.37
C ASN A 68 1.26 5.41 -12.65
N HIS A 69 2.47 5.93 -12.92
CA HIS A 69 2.74 7.36 -13.04
C HIS A 69 3.34 7.76 -14.40
N MET A 70 3.67 6.78 -15.24
CA MET A 70 4.10 7.04 -16.61
C MET A 70 2.92 7.52 -17.46
N PRO A 71 3.11 8.54 -18.32
CA PRO A 71 2.08 8.94 -19.25
C PRO A 71 1.82 7.81 -20.24
N VAL A 72 0.56 7.67 -20.66
CA VAL A 72 0.10 6.63 -21.60
C VAL A 72 0.93 6.60 -22.89
N SER A 73 1.40 7.76 -23.36
CA SER A 73 2.24 7.88 -24.56
C SER A 73 3.62 7.21 -24.45
N LYS A 74 4.07 6.84 -23.25
CA LYS A 74 5.34 6.14 -23.01
C LYS A 74 5.17 4.65 -22.73
N LEU A 75 3.95 4.16 -22.63
CA LEU A 75 3.67 2.74 -22.42
C LEU A 75 3.54 2.04 -23.78
N ASP A 76 4.17 0.86 -23.91
CA ASP A 76 3.84 -0.01 -25.03
C ASP A 76 2.43 -0.62 -24.87
N GLU A 77 1.88 -1.20 -25.94
CA GLU A 77 0.51 -1.78 -25.92
C GLU A 77 0.34 -2.83 -24.81
N ARG A 78 1.39 -3.63 -24.55
CA ARG A 78 1.35 -4.68 -23.52
C ARG A 78 1.37 -4.08 -22.11
N GLU A 79 2.20 -3.08 -21.88
CA GLU A 79 2.33 -2.34 -20.63
C GLU A 79 1.05 -1.55 -20.35
N LEU A 80 0.41 -0.99 -21.38
CA LEU A 80 -0.87 -0.34 -21.29
C LEU A 80 -1.97 -1.32 -20.84
N GLN A 81 -2.05 -2.50 -21.47
CA GLN A 81 -3.01 -3.54 -21.10
C GLN A 81 -2.80 -4.02 -19.66
N ILE A 82 -1.56 -4.27 -19.26
CA ILE A 82 -1.23 -4.73 -17.89
C ILE A 82 -1.56 -3.64 -16.86
N THR A 83 -1.21 -2.39 -17.14
CA THR A 83 -1.48 -1.25 -16.24
C THR A 83 -2.98 -1.00 -16.11
N SER A 84 -3.72 -0.98 -17.22
CA SER A 84 -5.17 -0.79 -17.24
C SER A 84 -5.90 -1.89 -16.47
N HIS A 85 -5.52 -3.15 -16.70
CA HIS A 85 -6.03 -4.30 -15.95
C HIS A 85 -5.75 -4.12 -14.46
N SER A 86 -4.50 -3.88 -14.08
CA SER A 86 -4.08 -3.73 -12.69
C SER A 86 -4.79 -2.58 -11.98
N LEU A 87 -5.00 -1.46 -12.68
CA LEU A 87 -5.71 -0.29 -12.15
C LEU A 87 -7.18 -0.59 -11.88
N ARG A 88 -7.86 -1.31 -12.79
CA ARG A 88 -9.26 -1.71 -12.61
C ARG A 88 -9.45 -2.62 -11.39
N TYR A 89 -8.57 -3.61 -11.23
CA TYR A 89 -8.60 -4.49 -10.05
C TYR A 89 -8.26 -3.74 -8.77
N ALA A 90 -7.25 -2.85 -8.81
CA ALA A 90 -6.89 -2.02 -7.67
C ALA A 90 -8.06 -1.15 -7.22
N TYR A 91 -8.75 -0.49 -8.15
CA TYR A 91 -9.91 0.34 -7.82
C TYR A 91 -11.01 -0.47 -7.14
N GLY A 92 -11.35 -1.64 -7.69
CA GLY A 92 -12.35 -2.52 -7.07
C GLY A 92 -11.99 -2.93 -5.64
N ILE A 93 -10.75 -3.38 -5.42
CA ILE A 93 -10.25 -3.77 -4.09
C ILE A 93 -10.25 -2.57 -3.14
N PHE A 94 -9.73 -1.42 -3.59
CA PHE A 94 -9.67 -0.19 -2.80
C PHE A 94 -11.07 0.26 -2.38
N THR A 95 -12.03 0.30 -3.31
CA THR A 95 -13.41 0.72 -3.01
C THR A 95 -14.05 -0.18 -1.97
N VAL A 96 -13.91 -1.50 -2.09
CA VAL A 96 -14.44 -2.43 -1.09
C VAL A 96 -13.82 -2.18 0.28
N ILE A 97 -12.49 -2.08 0.36
CA ILE A 97 -11.77 -1.83 1.62
C ILE A 97 -12.17 -0.48 2.21
N ALA A 98 -12.28 0.58 1.40
CA ALA A 98 -12.66 1.91 1.84
C ALA A 98 -14.08 1.94 2.41
N VAL A 99 -15.04 1.36 1.69
CA VAL A 99 -16.44 1.29 2.13
C VAL A 99 -16.54 0.51 3.44
N VAL A 100 -15.92 -0.66 3.54
CA VAL A 100 -15.93 -1.47 4.76
C VAL A 100 -15.29 -0.70 5.92
N THR A 101 -14.14 -0.05 5.69
CA THR A 101 -13.44 0.72 6.72
C THR A 101 -14.30 1.88 7.23
N PHE A 102 -14.86 2.70 6.33
CA PHE A 102 -15.71 3.82 6.73
C PHE A 102 -17.01 3.39 7.38
N TYR A 103 -17.60 2.28 6.93
CA TYR A 103 -18.77 1.70 7.57
C TYR A 103 -18.48 1.27 9.02
N LEU A 104 -17.35 0.59 9.26
CA LEU A 104 -16.93 0.20 10.61
C LEU A 104 -16.64 1.43 11.50
N TYR A 105 -16.00 2.47 10.96
CA TYR A 105 -15.78 3.71 11.69
C TYR A 105 -17.09 4.40 12.06
N SER A 106 -18.05 4.42 11.14
CA SER A 106 -19.38 4.96 11.39
C SER A 106 -20.14 4.17 12.46
N LEU A 107 -20.06 2.83 12.45
CA LEU A 107 -20.70 1.98 13.47
C LEU A 107 -20.08 2.15 14.86
N ALA A 108 -18.76 2.39 14.92
CA ALA A 108 -18.03 2.59 16.16
C ALA A 108 -17.99 4.06 16.62
N GLU A 109 -18.67 4.97 15.91
CA GLU A 109 -18.66 6.42 16.16
C GLU A 109 -17.25 7.04 16.20
N LEU A 110 -16.31 6.45 15.44
CA LEU A 110 -14.92 6.90 15.37
C LEU A 110 -14.74 7.98 14.29
N GLN A 111 -13.89 8.96 14.58
CA GLN A 111 -13.50 9.98 13.61
C GLN A 111 -12.38 9.45 12.70
N VAL A 112 -12.43 9.80 11.42
CA VAL A 112 -11.35 9.48 10.47
C VAL A 112 -10.13 10.34 10.78
N SER A 113 -9.06 9.71 11.26
CA SER A 113 -7.81 10.43 11.51
C SER A 113 -7.07 10.75 10.21
N VAL A 114 -6.15 11.73 10.28
CA VAL A 114 -5.24 12.07 9.19
C VAL A 114 -4.35 10.87 8.82
N ILE A 115 -4.02 10.00 9.78
CA ILE A 115 -3.16 8.84 9.53
C ILE A 115 -3.91 7.75 8.79
N LEU A 116 -5.18 7.51 9.13
CA LEU A 116 -6.02 6.62 8.32
C LEU A 116 -6.22 7.17 6.91
N ALA A 117 -6.55 8.46 6.79
CA ALA A 117 -6.73 9.10 5.48
C ALA A 117 -5.45 9.02 4.62
N GLY A 118 -4.30 9.34 5.21
CA GLY A 118 -2.99 9.22 4.56
C GLY A 118 -2.64 7.77 4.23
N GLY A 119 -2.97 6.81 5.10
CA GLY A 119 -2.77 5.39 4.89
C GLY A 119 -3.62 4.85 3.74
N MET A 120 -4.88 5.28 3.63
CA MET A 120 -5.79 4.94 2.52
C MET A 120 -5.32 5.57 1.20
N LEU A 121 -4.88 6.83 1.23
CA LEU A 121 -4.29 7.48 0.06
C LEU A 121 -3.06 6.72 -0.41
N TYR A 122 -2.13 6.43 0.50
CA TYR A 122 -0.94 5.65 0.19
C TYR A 122 -1.29 4.27 -0.37
N PHE A 123 -2.21 3.55 0.27
CA PHE A 123 -2.71 2.25 -0.18
C PHE A 123 -3.20 2.30 -1.62
N SER A 124 -3.97 3.32 -1.99
CA SER A 124 -4.51 3.48 -3.35
C SER A 124 -3.42 3.61 -4.42
N HIS A 125 -2.27 4.21 -4.08
CA HIS A 125 -1.16 4.42 -5.01
C HIS A 125 -0.28 3.19 -5.21
N ILE A 126 -0.06 2.41 -4.14
CA ILE A 126 0.80 1.21 -4.21
C ILE A 126 0.05 -0.02 -4.72
N LEU A 127 -1.28 -0.04 -4.62
CA LEU A 127 -2.08 -1.22 -4.94
C LEU A 127 -2.00 -1.66 -6.41
N PRO A 128 -2.07 -0.78 -7.43
CA PRO A 128 -1.91 -1.23 -8.81
C PRO A 128 -0.50 -1.76 -9.08
N ALA A 129 0.54 -1.16 -8.49
CA ALA A 129 1.92 -1.64 -8.63
C ALA A 129 2.12 -3.00 -7.95
N SER A 130 1.43 -3.21 -6.82
CA SER A 130 1.37 -4.49 -6.12
C SER A 130 0.65 -5.55 -6.93
N ILE A 131 -0.35 -5.21 -7.74
CA ILE A 131 -0.98 -6.20 -8.64
C ILE A 131 -0.01 -6.56 -9.77
N ILE A 132 0.64 -5.56 -10.40
CA ILE A 132 1.61 -5.77 -11.49
C ILE A 132 2.71 -6.77 -11.11
N ALA A 133 3.28 -6.65 -9.90
CA ALA A 133 4.36 -7.52 -9.45
C ALA A 133 3.95 -9.01 -9.28
N TRP A 134 2.65 -9.33 -9.33
CA TRP A 134 2.09 -10.67 -9.24
C TRP A 134 1.64 -11.16 -10.62
N THR A 135 1.22 -10.23 -11.48
CA THR A 135 0.72 -10.51 -12.83
C THR A 135 1.84 -10.72 -13.86
N VAL A 136 2.97 -10.04 -13.71
CA VAL A 136 4.08 -10.12 -14.69
C VAL A 136 4.82 -11.47 -14.55
N LYS A 137 4.62 -12.34 -15.57
CA LYS A 137 5.37 -13.58 -15.79
C LYS A 137 6.73 -13.32 -16.43
#